data_AF-A0A4Q0IKN8-F1
#
_entry.id   AF-A0A4Q0IKN8-F1
#
_cell.length_a   1.000
_cell.length_b   1.000
_cell.length_c   1.000
_cell.angle_alpha   90.00
_cell.angle_beta   90.00
_cell.angle_gamma   90.00
#
_symmetry.space_group_name_H-M   'P 1'
#
loop_
_entity.id
_entity.type
_entity.pdbx_description
1 polymer ?
#
loop_
_entity_poly.entity_id
_entity_poly.type
_entity_poly.pdbx_seq_one_letter_code
_entity_poly.pdbx_strand_id
1 'polypeptide(L)'
;MKFRTITALSLALLIAALPAAVSAKTPKIHDDQKEKQWQSMENGPWGFAPDWYYYFLHKNYSGAEMYWKWAGFKSGYRVRFKEEKSNVKRIMPVRVTAEETQRQKLSKVEKERAYVESLYKEELAREADRAVDVTYSIYKDEFSRMQDCIADGLLYCLNKSKGKMKYQVDELSRQNEIICANIAYIHKQGVGYGLENAKRQQAYEEAKSEMGKLVSRTARLAAVAATHY
;
A
#
# COMPACT_ATOMS: atom_id res chain seq x y z
N MET A 1 20.66 -12.38 69.54
CA MET A 1 19.25 -12.59 69.13
C MET A 1 19.00 -12.34 67.65
N LYS A 2 19.59 -11.31 67.03
CA LYS A 2 19.37 -10.95 65.60
C LYS A 2 19.77 -12.03 64.58
N PHE A 3 20.84 -12.80 64.82
CA PHE A 3 21.25 -13.87 63.90
C PHE A 3 20.26 -15.04 63.85
N ARG A 4 19.68 -15.43 65.00
CA ARG A 4 18.70 -16.53 65.09
C ARG A 4 17.39 -16.20 64.39
N THR A 5 16.96 -14.94 64.44
CA THR A 5 15.75 -14.47 63.75
C THR A 5 15.97 -14.39 62.23
N ILE A 6 17.16 -13.98 61.78
CA ILE A 6 17.50 -13.94 60.35
C ILE A 6 17.59 -15.36 59.77
N THR A 7 18.21 -16.31 60.49
CA THR A 7 18.28 -17.71 60.06
C THR A 7 16.92 -18.39 60.01
N ALA A 8 16.02 -18.07 60.95
CA ALA A 8 14.66 -18.59 60.95
C ALA A 8 13.83 -18.01 59.79
N LEU A 9 13.98 -16.72 59.50
CA LEU A 9 13.36 -16.06 58.35
C LEU A 9 13.87 -16.62 57.01
N SER A 10 15.17 -16.85 56.87
CA SER A 10 15.72 -17.45 55.66
C SER A 10 15.25 -18.88 55.45
N LEU A 11 15.13 -19.68 56.53
CA LEU A 11 14.62 -21.05 56.44
C LEU A 11 13.13 -21.09 56.12
N ALA A 12 12.33 -20.18 56.70
CA ALA A 12 10.92 -20.03 56.40
C ALA A 12 10.68 -19.59 54.95
N LEU A 13 11.51 -18.68 54.43
CA LEU A 13 11.46 -18.27 53.02
C LEU A 13 11.82 -19.42 52.07
N LEU A 14 12.81 -20.24 52.46
CA LEU A 14 13.21 -21.41 51.69
C LEU A 14 12.10 -22.47 51.64
N ILE A 15 11.42 -22.71 52.78
CA ILE A 15 10.32 -23.67 52.88
C ILE A 15 9.08 -23.17 52.12
N ALA A 16 8.79 -21.86 52.16
CA ALA A 16 7.70 -21.25 51.41
C ALA A 16 7.96 -21.23 49.88
N ALA A 17 9.23 -21.30 49.45
CA ALA A 17 9.60 -21.34 48.02
C ALA A 17 9.61 -22.76 47.42
N LEU A 18 9.63 -23.82 48.24
CA LEU A 18 9.62 -25.22 47.76
C LEU A 18 8.39 -25.61 46.90
N PRO A 19 7.16 -25.15 47.18
CA PRO A 19 5.99 -25.47 46.34
C PRO A 19 6.06 -24.86 44.94
N ALA A 20 6.81 -23.77 44.76
CA ALA A 20 6.97 -23.09 43.47
C ALA A 20 8.01 -23.75 42.55
N ALA A 21 8.85 -24.64 43.09
CA ALA A 21 9.86 -25.37 42.33
C ALA A 21 9.36 -26.70 41.76
N VAL A 22 8.16 -27.15 42.14
CA VAL A 22 7.52 -28.29 41.49
C VAL A 22 6.95 -27.81 40.17
N SER A 23 7.65 -28.07 39.06
CA SER A 23 7.03 -27.97 37.74
C SER A 23 5.76 -28.81 37.78
N ALA A 24 4.60 -28.17 37.65
CA ALA A 24 3.36 -28.84 37.36
C ALA A 24 3.53 -29.50 35.99
N LYS A 25 4.12 -30.70 35.97
CA LYS A 25 4.05 -31.59 34.82
C LYS A 25 2.58 -31.96 34.74
N THR A 26 1.83 -31.26 33.89
CA THR A 26 0.54 -31.76 33.44
C THR A 26 0.81 -33.15 32.89
N PRO A 27 0.29 -34.23 33.52
CA PRO A 27 0.47 -35.54 32.95
C PRO A 27 -0.11 -35.45 31.53
N LYS A 28 0.68 -35.86 30.53
CA LYS A 28 0.19 -35.98 29.16
C LYS A 28 -0.77 -37.17 29.15
N ILE A 29 -2.00 -36.94 29.60
CA ILE A 29 -3.07 -37.93 29.63
C ILE A 29 -3.49 -38.13 28.18
N HIS A 30 -2.94 -39.19 27.59
CA HIS A 30 -3.35 -39.65 26.28
C HIS A 30 -4.53 -40.61 26.46
N ASP A 31 -5.63 -40.32 25.77
CA ASP A 31 -6.83 -41.14 25.76
C ASP A 31 -7.04 -41.63 24.33
N ASP A 32 -6.69 -42.89 24.10
CA ASP A 32 -6.76 -43.54 22.79
C ASP A 32 -8.16 -43.44 22.17
N GLN A 33 -9.22 -43.40 22.98
CA GLN A 33 -10.59 -43.34 22.47
C GLN A 33 -10.95 -41.93 21.99
N LYS A 34 -10.48 -40.89 22.70
CA LYS A 34 -10.62 -39.49 22.23
C LYS A 34 -9.78 -39.24 20.99
N GLU A 35 -8.57 -39.80 20.91
CA GLU A 35 -7.77 -39.70 19.70
C GLU A 35 -8.48 -40.38 18.52
N LYS A 36 -8.98 -41.61 18.69
CA LYS A 36 -9.76 -42.30 17.65
C LYS A 36 -11.01 -41.52 17.25
N GLN A 37 -11.68 -40.87 18.20
CA GLN A 37 -12.83 -40.01 17.92
C GLN A 37 -12.42 -38.82 17.04
N TRP A 38 -11.34 -38.10 17.38
CA TRP A 38 -10.84 -36.98 16.56
C TRP A 38 -10.34 -37.44 15.19
N GLN A 39 -9.59 -38.53 15.13
CA GLN A 39 -9.14 -39.12 13.86
C GLN A 39 -10.33 -39.50 12.97
N SER A 40 -11.40 -40.06 13.55
CA SER A 40 -12.64 -40.40 12.81
C SER A 40 -13.32 -39.17 12.20
N MET A 41 -13.25 -38.02 12.89
CA MET A 41 -13.79 -36.75 12.38
C MET A 41 -12.93 -36.16 11.24
N GLU A 42 -11.67 -36.57 11.11
CA GLU A 42 -10.76 -36.12 10.05
C GLU A 42 -10.78 -37.08 8.85
N ASN A 43 -10.17 -38.26 8.98
CA ASN A 43 -10.04 -39.24 7.90
C ASN A 43 -10.01 -40.72 8.35
N GLY A 44 -9.97 -40.98 9.66
CA GLY A 44 -9.83 -42.31 10.25
C GLY A 44 -11.12 -43.14 10.28
N PRO A 45 -11.02 -44.42 10.66
CA PRO A 45 -12.18 -45.31 10.78
C PRO A 45 -13.04 -44.92 11.99
N TRP A 46 -14.36 -44.86 11.80
CA TRP A 46 -15.31 -44.60 12.88
C TRP A 46 -15.41 -45.79 13.85
N GLY A 47 -14.46 -45.86 14.79
CA GLY A 47 -14.29 -46.98 15.71
C GLY A 47 -13.72 -46.54 17.05
N PHE A 48 -14.50 -45.75 17.79
CA PHE A 48 -14.17 -45.27 19.14
C PHE A 48 -15.25 -45.70 20.15
N ALA A 49 -14.81 -46.01 21.37
CA ALA A 49 -15.65 -46.40 22.49
C ALA A 49 -15.91 -45.21 23.44
N PRO A 50 -16.99 -45.23 24.23
CA PRO A 50 -17.98 -46.31 24.38
C PRO A 50 -19.13 -46.24 23.35
N ASP A 51 -19.24 -47.25 22.48
CA ASP A 51 -20.17 -47.26 21.35
C ASP A 51 -21.65 -47.20 21.78
N TRP A 52 -22.00 -47.89 22.86
CA TRP A 52 -23.37 -47.96 23.37
C TRP A 52 -23.87 -46.62 23.91
N TYR A 53 -22.99 -45.82 24.53
CA TYR A 53 -23.32 -44.48 25.00
C TYR A 53 -23.82 -43.59 23.84
N TYR A 54 -23.12 -43.66 22.70
CA TYR A 54 -23.51 -42.92 21.50
C TYR A 54 -24.78 -43.48 20.87
N TYR A 55 -24.99 -44.80 20.90
CA TYR A 55 -26.24 -45.41 20.41
C TYR A 55 -27.48 -44.99 21.22
N PHE A 56 -27.38 -44.89 22.54
CA PHE A 56 -28.52 -44.55 23.39
C PHE A 56 -28.79 -43.04 23.46
N LEU A 57 -27.74 -42.22 23.54
CA LEU A 57 -27.90 -40.77 23.82
C LEU A 57 -27.60 -39.86 22.62
N HIS A 58 -26.83 -40.32 21.63
CA HIS A 58 -26.31 -39.46 20.54
C HIS A 58 -26.43 -40.10 19.15
N LYS A 59 -27.46 -40.93 18.96
CA LYS A 59 -27.62 -41.77 17.75
C LYS A 59 -27.66 -40.95 16.45
N ASN A 60 -28.41 -39.85 16.45
CA ASN A 60 -28.55 -38.97 15.28
C ASN A 60 -27.32 -38.10 15.02
N TYR A 61 -26.55 -37.79 16.07
CA TYR A 61 -25.33 -37.00 15.97
C TYR A 61 -24.19 -37.84 15.38
N SER A 62 -23.98 -39.04 15.92
CA SER A 62 -22.86 -39.94 15.60
C SER A 62 -23.13 -40.95 14.48
N GLY A 63 -24.40 -41.17 14.10
CA GLY A 63 -24.77 -42.20 13.13
C GLY A 63 -24.65 -43.63 13.66
N ALA A 64 -24.75 -43.82 14.99
CA ALA A 64 -24.66 -45.12 15.64
C ALA A 64 -25.82 -46.06 15.22
N GLU A 65 -25.49 -47.26 14.76
CA GLU A 65 -26.42 -48.30 14.35
C GLU A 65 -26.07 -49.62 15.03
N MET A 66 -27.08 -50.23 15.66
CA MET A 66 -26.98 -51.58 16.20
C MET A 66 -27.10 -52.60 15.06
N TYR A 67 -26.19 -53.56 15.01
CA TYR A 67 -26.24 -54.68 14.07
C TYR A 67 -25.90 -55.98 14.77
N TRP A 68 -26.42 -57.09 14.24
CA TRP A 68 -26.06 -58.41 14.70
C TRP A 68 -24.75 -58.85 14.07
N LYS A 69 -23.74 -59.20 14.88
CA LYS A 69 -22.49 -59.77 14.39
C LYS A 69 -22.48 -61.28 14.64
N TRP A 70 -22.47 -62.05 13.56
CA TRP A 70 -22.31 -63.51 13.63
C TRP A 70 -20.87 -63.89 13.97
N ALA A 71 -20.67 -64.65 15.05
CA ALA A 71 -19.37 -65.16 15.50
C ALA A 71 -19.53 -66.42 16.39
N GLY A 72 -20.34 -67.39 15.97
CA GLY A 72 -20.64 -68.61 16.74
C GLY A 72 -21.24 -68.31 18.12
N PHE A 73 -20.71 -68.93 19.18
CA PHE A 73 -21.12 -68.68 20.57
C PHE A 73 -20.81 -67.25 21.08
N LYS A 74 -20.04 -66.45 20.33
CA LYS A 74 -19.77 -65.02 20.62
C LYS A 74 -20.60 -64.08 19.72
N SER A 75 -21.65 -64.60 19.09
CA SER A 75 -22.60 -63.78 18.34
C SER A 75 -23.36 -62.85 19.27
N GLY A 76 -23.63 -61.64 18.80
CA GLY A 76 -24.30 -60.63 19.62
C GLY A 76 -24.49 -59.31 18.91
N TYR A 77 -25.28 -58.44 19.54
CA TYR A 77 -25.46 -57.07 19.10
C TYR A 77 -24.21 -56.25 19.32
N ARG A 78 -23.78 -55.54 18.27
CA ARG A 78 -22.71 -54.55 18.34
C ARG A 78 -23.18 -53.26 17.72
N VAL A 79 -22.58 -52.16 18.16
CA VAL A 79 -22.81 -50.86 17.56
C VAL A 79 -21.71 -50.60 16.54
N ARG A 80 -22.08 -50.03 15.39
CA ARG A 80 -21.16 -49.45 14.42
C ARG A 80 -21.62 -48.05 14.10
N PHE A 81 -20.71 -47.20 13.69
CA PHE A 81 -21.03 -45.84 13.26
C PHE A 81 -21.08 -45.79 11.74
N LYS A 82 -22.15 -45.20 11.20
CA LYS A 82 -22.30 -44.93 9.78
C LYS A 82 -22.34 -43.43 9.54
N GLU A 83 -21.36 -42.93 8.81
CA GLU A 83 -21.26 -41.50 8.49
C GLU A 83 -22.49 -40.98 7.74
N GLU A 84 -23.08 -41.77 6.84
CA GLU A 84 -24.33 -41.41 6.13
C GLU A 84 -25.51 -41.12 7.06
N LYS A 85 -25.53 -41.75 8.24
CA LYS A 85 -26.57 -41.56 9.26
C LYS A 85 -26.18 -40.52 10.32
N SER A 86 -24.95 -40.00 10.25
CA SER A 86 -24.46 -38.98 11.18
C SER A 86 -24.80 -37.58 10.66
N ASN A 87 -25.23 -36.70 11.56
CA ASN A 87 -25.38 -35.28 11.23
C ASN A 87 -24.00 -34.59 11.13
N VAL A 88 -23.02 -35.07 11.89
CA VAL A 88 -21.64 -34.55 11.88
C VAL A 88 -20.78 -35.38 10.95
N LYS A 89 -20.73 -34.95 9.69
CA LYS A 89 -19.83 -35.47 8.65
C LYS A 89 -18.38 -35.13 8.96
N ARG A 90 -17.43 -35.74 8.25
CA ARG A 90 -15.99 -35.41 8.37
C ARG A 90 -15.73 -33.93 8.12
N ILE A 91 -14.75 -33.40 8.86
CA ILE A 91 -14.31 -32.00 8.79
C ILE A 91 -13.34 -31.79 7.62
N MET A 92 -12.60 -32.83 7.22
CA MET A 92 -11.55 -32.71 6.20
C MET A 92 -12.05 -32.14 4.85
N PRO A 93 -13.18 -32.58 4.27
CA PRO A 93 -13.71 -31.98 3.04
C PRO A 93 -13.99 -30.48 3.19
N VAL A 94 -14.51 -30.05 4.35
CA VAL A 94 -14.79 -28.63 4.63
C VAL A 94 -13.48 -27.83 4.77
N ARG A 95 -12.45 -28.40 5.40
CA ARG A 95 -11.13 -27.76 5.51
C ARG A 95 -10.46 -27.62 4.14
N VAL A 96 -10.46 -28.67 3.32
CA VAL A 96 -9.84 -28.65 1.99
C VAL A 96 -10.53 -27.61 1.10
N THR A 97 -11.86 -27.61 1.06
CA THR A 97 -12.62 -26.62 0.29
C THR A 97 -12.40 -25.18 0.79
N ALA A 98 -12.34 -24.97 2.10
CA ALA A 98 -12.02 -23.67 2.68
C ALA A 98 -10.59 -23.22 2.35
N GLU A 99 -9.61 -24.13 2.41
CA GLU A 99 -8.21 -23.84 2.07
C GLU A 99 -8.06 -23.50 0.59
N GLU A 100 -8.67 -24.28 -0.31
CA GLU A 100 -8.69 -23.99 -1.74
C GLU A 100 -9.36 -22.65 -2.04
N THR A 101 -10.49 -22.36 -1.40
CA THR A 101 -11.17 -21.06 -1.52
C THR A 101 -10.26 -19.92 -1.06
N GLN A 102 -9.53 -20.11 0.03
CA GLN A 102 -8.58 -19.11 0.53
C GLN A 102 -7.41 -18.92 -0.42
N ARG A 103 -6.86 -19.99 -1.00
CA ARG A 103 -5.81 -19.93 -2.03
C ARG A 103 -6.30 -19.19 -3.27
N GLN A 104 -7.53 -19.41 -3.71
CA GLN A 104 -8.13 -18.68 -4.82
C GLN A 104 -8.27 -17.19 -4.51
N LYS A 105 -8.71 -16.82 -3.29
CA LYS A 105 -8.78 -15.41 -2.86
C LYS A 105 -7.40 -14.76 -2.84
N LEU A 106 -6.39 -15.44 -2.26
CA LEU A 106 -5.01 -14.94 -2.21
C LEU A 106 -4.46 -14.71 -3.63
N SER A 107 -4.61 -15.68 -4.54
CA SER A 107 -4.11 -15.52 -5.90
C SER A 107 -4.78 -14.38 -6.68
N LYS A 108 -6.05 -14.04 -6.39
CA LYS A 108 -6.72 -12.85 -6.95
C LYS A 108 -6.15 -11.56 -6.37
N VAL A 109 -6.00 -11.51 -5.05
CA VAL A 109 -5.41 -10.34 -4.35
C VAL A 109 -3.98 -10.08 -4.80
N GLU A 110 -3.18 -11.12 -5.00
CA GLU A 110 -1.80 -11.00 -5.51
C GLU A 110 -1.76 -10.40 -6.92
N LYS A 111 -2.66 -10.84 -7.82
CA LYS A 111 -2.77 -10.28 -9.17
C LYS A 111 -3.18 -8.81 -9.14
N GLU A 112 -4.20 -8.47 -8.34
CA GLU A 112 -4.64 -7.08 -8.16
C GLU A 112 -3.52 -6.21 -7.57
N ARG A 113 -2.78 -6.73 -6.59
CA ARG A 113 -1.64 -6.05 -5.98
C ARG A 113 -0.54 -5.78 -7.00
N ALA A 114 -0.19 -6.76 -7.84
CA ALA A 114 0.82 -6.57 -8.88
C ALA A 114 0.42 -5.47 -9.88
N TYR A 115 -0.87 -5.44 -10.27
CA TYR A 115 -1.40 -4.38 -11.14
C TYR A 115 -1.36 -3.01 -10.46
N VAL A 116 -1.87 -2.89 -9.23
CA VAL A 116 -1.86 -1.63 -8.47
C VAL A 116 -0.43 -1.15 -8.20
N GLU A 117 0.49 -2.06 -7.90
CA GLU A 117 1.90 -1.72 -7.67
C GLU A 117 2.55 -1.14 -8.93
N SER A 118 2.23 -1.70 -10.11
CA SER A 118 2.74 -1.15 -11.38
C SER A 118 2.22 0.27 -11.64
N LEU A 119 0.93 0.51 -11.41
CA LEU A 119 0.32 1.84 -11.53
C LEU A 119 0.90 2.82 -10.51
N TYR A 120 1.10 2.37 -9.27
CA TYR A 120 1.70 3.18 -8.22
C TYR A 120 3.12 3.62 -8.57
N LYS A 121 3.96 2.71 -9.10
CA LYS A 121 5.31 3.04 -9.55
C LYS A 121 5.30 4.05 -10.69
N GLU A 122 4.35 3.95 -11.61
CA GLU A 122 4.20 4.90 -12.71
C GLU A 122 3.79 6.29 -12.21
N GLU A 123 2.78 6.38 -11.35
CA GLU A 123 2.34 7.66 -10.77
C GLU A 123 3.44 8.29 -9.91
N LEU A 124 4.18 7.49 -9.13
CA LEU A 124 5.34 7.98 -8.37
C LEU A 124 6.42 8.57 -9.29
N ALA A 125 6.70 7.93 -10.43
CA ALA A 125 7.65 8.45 -11.41
C ALA A 125 7.15 9.76 -12.05
N ARG A 126 5.85 9.86 -12.37
CA ARG A 126 5.23 11.09 -12.90
C ARG A 126 5.23 12.22 -11.88
N GLU A 127 4.94 11.92 -10.61
CA GLU A 127 5.02 12.89 -9.53
C GLU A 127 6.45 13.41 -9.34
N ALA A 128 7.45 12.52 -9.39
CA ALA A 128 8.85 12.90 -9.32
C ALA A 128 9.27 13.81 -10.49
N ASP A 129 8.84 13.51 -11.72
CA ASP A 129 9.11 14.36 -12.90
C ASP A 129 8.44 15.74 -12.77
N ARG A 130 7.20 15.79 -12.27
CA ARG A 130 6.44 17.02 -12.07
C ARG A 130 7.01 17.92 -10.96
N ALA A 131 7.64 17.33 -9.95
CA ALA A 131 8.13 18.05 -8.77
C ALA A 131 9.29 18.99 -9.08
N VAL A 132 10.17 18.61 -10.02
CA VAL A 132 11.38 19.36 -10.36
C VAL A 132 11.33 19.80 -11.81
N ASP A 133 11.52 21.10 -12.03
CA ASP A 133 11.68 21.64 -13.37
C ASP A 133 13.13 21.53 -13.83
N VAL A 134 13.42 20.47 -14.57
CA VAL A 134 14.75 20.20 -15.14
C VAL A 134 14.97 21.01 -16.43
N THR A 135 13.89 21.49 -17.05
CA THR A 135 13.95 22.12 -18.38
C THR A 135 14.29 23.60 -18.31
N TYR A 136 13.87 24.30 -17.24
CA TYR A 136 14.09 25.74 -17.13
C TYR A 136 15.56 26.16 -17.18
N SER A 137 16.48 25.34 -16.65
CA SER A 137 17.92 25.66 -16.71
C SER A 137 18.46 25.78 -18.14
N ILE A 138 17.83 25.11 -19.11
CA ILE A 138 18.21 25.18 -20.53
C ILE A 138 17.79 26.53 -21.13
N TYR A 139 16.64 27.06 -20.72
CA TYR A 139 16.04 28.27 -21.30
C TYR A 139 16.35 29.55 -20.53
N LYS A 140 16.75 29.44 -19.26
CA LYS A 140 16.96 30.57 -18.34
C LYS A 140 17.84 31.66 -18.95
N ASP A 141 19.01 31.28 -19.45
CA ASP A 141 19.98 32.25 -19.96
C ASP A 141 19.48 32.95 -21.23
N GLU A 142 18.71 32.24 -22.06
CA GLU A 142 18.10 32.82 -23.27
C GLU A 142 16.97 33.79 -22.94
N PHE A 143 16.12 33.46 -21.97
CA PHE A 143 15.09 34.37 -21.47
C PHE A 143 15.70 35.62 -20.85
N SER A 144 16.73 35.48 -20.01
CA SER A 144 17.44 36.63 -19.43
C SER A 144 18.04 37.52 -20.53
N ARG A 145 18.71 36.93 -21.52
CA ARG A 145 19.27 37.69 -22.65
C ARG A 145 18.20 38.44 -23.45
N MET A 146 17.05 37.81 -23.73
CA MET A 146 15.96 38.47 -24.46
C MET A 146 15.32 39.58 -23.63
N GLN A 147 15.14 39.38 -22.33
CA GLN A 147 14.66 40.41 -21.41
C GLN A 147 15.59 41.62 -21.37
N ASP A 148 16.90 41.39 -21.27
CA ASP A 148 17.92 42.45 -21.28
C ASP A 148 17.85 43.24 -22.60
N CYS A 149 17.79 42.56 -23.75
CA CYS A 149 17.62 43.21 -25.06
C CYS A 149 16.33 44.04 -25.16
N ILE A 150 15.22 43.56 -24.59
CA ILE A 150 13.96 44.30 -24.56
C ILE A 150 14.10 45.54 -23.68
N ALA A 151 14.63 45.38 -22.46
CA ALA A 151 14.79 46.47 -21.50
C ALA A 151 15.69 47.58 -22.07
N ASP A 152 16.87 47.21 -22.60
CA ASP A 152 17.80 48.16 -23.22
C ASP A 152 17.19 48.85 -24.44
N GLY A 153 16.48 48.10 -25.28
CA GLY A 153 15.80 48.64 -26.47
C GLY A 153 14.70 49.65 -26.12
N LEU A 154 13.88 49.33 -25.12
CA LEU A 154 12.81 50.23 -24.63
C LEU A 154 13.39 51.49 -23.98
N LEU A 155 14.43 51.34 -23.16
CA LEU A 155 15.14 52.45 -22.52
C LEU A 155 15.78 53.38 -23.57
N TYR A 156 16.40 52.80 -24.59
CA TYR A 156 16.93 53.55 -25.73
C TYR A 156 15.84 54.36 -26.45
N CYS A 157 14.68 53.74 -26.74
CA CYS A 157 13.55 54.42 -27.37
C CYS A 157 13.06 55.62 -26.55
N LEU A 158 12.95 55.45 -25.23
CA LEU A 158 12.47 56.49 -24.32
C LEU A 158 13.44 57.67 -24.28
N ASN A 159 14.74 57.39 -24.13
CA ASN A 159 15.80 58.39 -24.05
C ASN A 159 15.94 59.17 -25.36
N LYS A 160 15.98 58.46 -26.49
CA LYS A 160 16.16 59.07 -27.81
C LYS A 160 14.96 59.93 -28.19
N SER A 161 13.74 59.46 -27.94
CA SER A 161 12.51 60.19 -28.26
C SER A 161 12.15 61.30 -27.25
N LYS A 162 12.95 61.50 -26.19
CA LYS A 162 12.65 62.41 -25.07
C LYS A 162 11.24 62.17 -24.49
N GLY A 163 10.85 60.90 -24.41
CA GLY A 163 9.54 60.47 -23.89
C GLY A 163 8.36 60.57 -24.86
N LYS A 164 8.55 61.00 -26.12
CA LYS A 164 7.46 61.07 -27.11
C LYS A 164 6.88 59.71 -27.49
N MET A 165 7.67 58.64 -27.37
CA MET A 165 7.26 57.26 -27.68
C MET A 165 6.82 56.48 -26.44
N LYS A 166 6.49 57.16 -25.34
CA LYS A 166 6.14 56.53 -24.05
C LYS A 166 4.99 55.53 -24.19
N TYR A 167 3.95 55.86 -24.94
CA TYR A 167 2.79 54.97 -25.12
C TYR A 167 3.19 53.62 -25.73
N GLN A 168 4.00 53.61 -26.79
CA GLN A 168 4.48 52.39 -27.42
C GLN A 168 5.41 51.59 -26.51
N VAL A 169 6.27 52.30 -25.75
CA VAL A 169 7.17 51.68 -24.77
C VAL A 169 6.38 51.00 -23.65
N ASP A 170 5.39 51.68 -23.08
CA ASP A 170 4.55 51.15 -22.00
C ASP A 170 3.75 49.91 -22.45
N GLU A 171 3.28 49.90 -23.70
CA GLU A 171 2.55 48.75 -24.26
C GLU A 171 3.46 47.52 -24.46
N LEU A 172 4.67 47.71 -25.03
CA LEU A 172 5.63 46.61 -25.16
C LEU A 172 6.15 46.14 -23.79
N SER A 173 6.28 47.04 -22.82
CA SER A 173 6.63 46.69 -21.43
C SER A 173 5.56 45.79 -20.81
N ARG A 174 4.28 46.14 -20.96
CA ARG A 174 3.16 45.32 -20.47
C ARG A 174 3.14 43.94 -21.14
N GLN A 175 3.38 43.87 -22.44
CA GLN A 175 3.48 42.58 -23.14
C GLN A 175 4.65 41.74 -22.60
N ASN A 176 5.79 42.36 -22.30
CA ASN A 176 6.92 41.68 -21.68
C ASN A 176 6.55 41.12 -20.30
N GLU A 177 5.90 41.92 -19.45
CA GLU A 177 5.46 41.50 -18.11
C GLU A 177 4.54 40.29 -18.16
N ILE A 178 3.61 40.23 -19.11
CA ILE A 178 2.70 39.09 -19.29
C ILE A 178 3.48 37.83 -19.64
N ILE A 179 4.43 37.91 -20.59
CA ILE A 179 5.24 36.75 -20.98
C ILE A 179 6.13 36.30 -19.81
N CYS A 180 6.72 37.23 -19.07
CA CYS A 180 7.53 36.94 -17.89
C CYS A 180 6.70 36.25 -16.79
N ALA A 181 5.47 36.70 -16.56
CA ALA A 181 4.54 36.08 -15.62
C ALA A 181 4.15 34.66 -16.07
N ASN A 182 3.94 34.45 -17.36
CA ASN A 182 3.67 33.12 -17.93
C ASN A 182 4.87 32.16 -17.74
N ILE A 183 6.10 32.63 -18.00
CA ILE A 183 7.32 31.84 -17.77
C ILE A 183 7.46 31.47 -16.28
N ALA A 184 7.20 32.41 -15.38
CA ALA A 184 7.22 32.18 -13.94
C ALA A 184 6.13 31.17 -13.51
N TYR A 185 4.96 31.21 -14.15
CA TYR A 185 3.89 30.24 -13.92
C TYR A 185 4.28 28.82 -14.36
N ILE A 186 4.90 28.68 -15.54
CA ILE A 186 5.40 27.38 -16.04
C ILE A 186 6.48 26.82 -15.09
N HIS A 187 7.33 27.70 -14.57
CA HIS A 187 8.40 27.33 -13.64
C HIS A 187 7.92 27.02 -12.22
N LYS A 188 6.64 27.24 -11.90
CA LYS A 188 6.15 27.07 -10.54
C LYS A 188 6.30 25.61 -10.10
N GLN A 189 7.01 25.40 -8.98
CA GLN A 189 7.27 24.09 -8.40
C GLN A 189 6.44 23.89 -7.11
N GLY A 190 6.17 22.63 -6.76
CA GLY A 190 5.49 22.26 -5.51
C GLY A 190 4.22 21.41 -5.70
N VAL A 191 3.67 20.96 -4.57
CA VAL A 191 2.50 20.06 -4.51
C VAL A 191 1.29 20.72 -5.18
N GLY A 192 0.72 20.05 -6.18
CA GLY A 192 -0.50 20.50 -6.88
C GLY A 192 -0.29 21.43 -8.08
N TYR A 193 0.96 21.82 -8.39
CA TYR A 193 1.26 22.73 -9.50
C TYR A 193 2.22 22.15 -10.56
N GLY A 194 2.60 20.88 -10.43
CA GLY A 194 3.61 20.26 -11.29
C GLY A 194 3.07 19.86 -12.66
N LEU A 195 3.57 20.51 -13.71
CA LEU A 195 3.46 20.07 -15.09
C LEU A 195 4.59 19.07 -15.39
N GLU A 196 4.35 18.05 -16.21
CA GLU A 196 5.41 17.15 -16.68
C GLU A 196 6.47 17.93 -17.45
N ASN A 197 7.74 17.53 -17.34
CA ASN A 197 8.84 18.26 -17.96
C ASN A 197 8.73 18.31 -19.49
N ALA A 198 8.17 17.28 -20.11
CA ALA A 198 7.89 17.28 -21.55
C ALA A 198 6.94 18.41 -21.98
N LYS A 199 5.91 18.69 -21.17
CA LYS A 199 4.96 19.77 -21.43
C LYS A 199 5.56 21.13 -21.08
N ARG A 200 6.41 21.20 -20.03
CA ARG A 200 7.15 22.43 -19.70
C ARG A 200 8.06 22.84 -20.85
N GLN A 201 8.78 21.90 -21.44
CA GLN A 201 9.64 22.16 -22.59
C GLN A 201 8.85 22.78 -23.76
N GLN A 202 7.68 22.22 -24.09
CA GLN A 202 6.82 22.77 -25.13
C GLN A 202 6.35 24.19 -24.79
N ALA A 203 5.92 24.42 -23.56
CA ALA A 203 5.49 25.73 -23.10
C ALA A 203 6.64 26.76 -23.10
N TYR A 204 7.86 26.36 -22.77
CA TYR A 204 9.04 27.21 -22.87
C TYR A 204 9.41 27.54 -24.30
N GLU A 205 9.27 26.60 -25.23
CA GLU A 205 9.51 26.86 -26.66
C GLU A 205 8.49 27.87 -27.23
N GLU A 206 7.22 27.76 -26.82
CA GLU A 206 6.20 28.77 -27.15
C GLU A 206 6.53 30.14 -26.55
N ALA A 207 6.84 30.20 -25.25
CA ALA A 207 7.20 31.44 -24.57
C ALA A 207 8.43 32.11 -25.19
N LYS A 208 9.41 31.30 -25.61
CA LYS A 208 10.60 31.76 -26.34
C LYS A 208 10.23 32.35 -27.70
N SER A 209 9.36 31.70 -28.45
CA SER A 209 8.86 32.23 -29.73
C SER A 209 8.12 33.55 -29.55
N GLU A 210 7.28 33.67 -28.53
CA GLU A 210 6.57 34.92 -28.20
C GLU A 210 7.53 36.04 -27.78
N MET A 211 8.47 35.75 -26.89
CA MET A 211 9.47 36.72 -26.45
C MET A 211 10.38 37.16 -27.62
N GLY A 212 10.74 36.25 -28.53
CA GLY A 212 11.49 36.57 -29.74
C GLY A 212 10.73 37.51 -30.70
N LYS A 213 9.41 37.34 -30.83
CA LYS A 213 8.54 38.30 -31.55
C LYS A 213 8.56 39.66 -30.86
N LEU A 214 8.55 39.70 -29.53
CA LEU A 214 8.61 40.94 -28.77
C LEU A 214 9.95 41.65 -28.96
N VAL A 215 11.08 40.95 -28.82
CA VAL A 215 12.43 41.47 -29.15
C VAL A 215 12.46 42.10 -30.54
N SER A 216 11.89 41.42 -31.54
CA SER A 216 11.83 41.92 -32.91
C SER A 216 10.99 43.21 -33.03
N ARG A 217 9.89 43.33 -32.28
CA ARG A 217 9.08 44.56 -32.23
C ARG A 217 9.84 45.68 -31.54
N THR A 218 10.54 45.40 -30.44
CA THR A 218 11.35 46.37 -29.73
C THR A 218 12.49 46.90 -30.59
N ALA A 219 13.15 46.02 -31.36
CA ALA A 219 14.18 46.41 -32.31
C ALA A 219 13.64 47.34 -33.42
N ARG A 220 12.44 47.05 -33.96
CA ARG A 220 11.77 47.94 -34.92
C ARG A 220 11.42 49.29 -34.30
N LEU A 221 10.95 49.30 -33.06
CA LEU A 221 10.66 50.55 -32.34
C LEU A 221 11.94 51.37 -32.12
N ALA A 222 13.05 50.72 -31.77
CA ALA A 222 14.35 51.37 -31.62
C ALA A 222 14.88 51.94 -32.94
N ALA A 223 14.66 51.26 -34.07
CA ALA A 223 14.99 51.78 -35.38
C ALA A 223 14.17 53.05 -35.71
N VAL A 224 12.87 53.05 -35.44
CA VAL A 224 12.00 54.24 -35.61
C VAL A 224 12.47 55.39 -34.71
N ALA A 225 12.84 55.09 -33.46
CA ALA A 225 13.37 56.09 -32.54
C ALA A 225 14.69 56.71 -33.07
N ALA A 226 15.53 55.92 -33.72
CA ALA A 226 16.80 56.39 -34.29
C ALA A 226 16.63 57.24 -35.56
N THR A 227 15.61 57.00 -36.37
CA THR A 227 15.39 57.71 -37.64
C THR A 227 14.53 58.97 -37.50
N HIS A 228 13.58 59.00 -36.55
CA HIS A 228 12.58 60.06 -36.45
C HIS A 228 12.77 61.02 -35.25
N TYR A 229 13.70 60.73 -34.33
CA TYR A 229 14.00 61.57 -33.16
C TYR A 229 15.51 61.72 -32.96
#